data_AF-A0A428UL69-F1
#
_entry.id   AF-A0A428UL69-F1
#
_cell.length_a   1.000
_cell.length_b   1.000
_cell.length_c   1.000
_cell.angle_alpha   90.00
_cell.angle_beta   90.00
_cell.angle_gamma   90.00
#
_symmetry.space_group_name_H-M   'P 1'
#
loop_
_entity.id
_entity.type
_entity.pdbx_description
1 polymer ?
#
loop_
_entity_poly.entity_id
_entity_poly.type
_entity_poly.pdbx_seq_one_letter_code
_entity_poly.pdbx_strand_id
1 'polypeptide(L)'
;MGGSRPSNPRNALRFAFELARQRPGTEVGGSCAICPVDFSVNFSPKRMTVRAWHDFGPEGTPLDPAWMVHLMGPLGSRDNMLTVDHVEGSVRELYGTRLYET
;
A
#
# COMPACT_ATOMS: atom_id res chain seq x y z
N MET A 1 16.59 13.53 3.94
CA MET A 1 17.37 12.27 3.87
C MET A 1 16.46 11.20 3.28
N GLY A 2 16.55 10.97 1.97
CA GLY A 2 15.72 9.98 1.28
C GLY A 2 16.33 8.60 1.44
N GLY A 3 15.77 7.79 2.34
CA GLY A 3 16.07 6.36 2.37
C GLY A 3 15.42 5.70 1.15
N SER A 4 16.17 4.88 0.42
CA SER A 4 15.64 4.15 -0.74
C SER A 4 14.39 3.35 -0.34
N ARG A 5 13.32 3.47 -1.14
CA ARG A 5 12.07 2.72 -0.97
C ARG A 5 12.38 1.23 -0.85
N PRO A 6 11.87 0.51 0.17
CA PRO A 6 12.07 -0.92 0.26
C PRO A 6 11.42 -1.60 -0.96
N SER A 7 12.23 -2.22 -1.83
CA SER A 7 11.75 -2.90 -3.04
C SER A 7 10.86 -4.11 -2.74
N ASN A 8 10.93 -4.64 -1.51
CA ASN A 8 10.07 -5.72 -1.05
C ASN A 8 8.91 -5.15 -0.21
N PRO A 9 7.64 -5.34 -0.64
CA PRO A 9 6.48 -4.82 0.07
C PRO A 9 6.35 -5.32 1.52
N ARG A 10 6.76 -6.56 1.81
CA ARG A 10 6.78 -7.08 3.19
C ARG A 10 7.78 -6.32 4.06
N ASN A 11 8.92 -5.93 3.51
CA ASN A 11 9.92 -5.16 4.24
C ASN A 11 9.42 -3.75 4.54
N ALA A 12 8.74 -3.10 3.57
CA ALA A 12 8.12 -1.79 3.78
C ALA A 12 7.08 -1.82 4.90
N LEU A 13 6.16 -2.79 4.87
CA LEU A 13 5.13 -2.93 5.89
C LEU A 13 5.73 -3.24 7.27
N ARG A 14 6.70 -4.16 7.34
CA ARG A 14 7.41 -4.49 8.60
C ARG A 14 8.13 -3.28 9.19
N PHE A 15 8.80 -2.48 8.35
CA PHE A 15 9.47 -1.28 8.81
C PHE A 15 8.48 -0.28 9.41
N ALA A 16 7.38 0.00 8.70
CA ALA A 16 6.34 0.89 9.19
C ALA A 16 5.71 0.40 10.49
N PHE A 17 5.49 -0.92 10.61
CA PHE A 17 5.01 -1.57 11.83
C PHE A 17 5.93 -1.30 13.02
N GLU A 18 7.23 -1.59 12.87
CA GLU A 18 8.20 -1.40 13.95
C GLU A 18 8.34 0.07 14.34
N LEU A 19 8.35 0.97 13.35
CA LEU A 19 8.45 2.40 13.60
C LEU A 19 7.20 2.95 14.30
N ALA A 20 6.00 2.52 13.90
CA ALA A 20 4.76 2.91 14.54
C ALA A 20 4.69 2.42 15.99
N ARG A 21 5.21 1.21 16.27
CA ARG A 21 5.30 0.67 17.64
C ARG A 21 6.23 1.50 18.54
N GLN A 22 7.31 2.05 17.99
CA GLN A 22 8.22 2.96 18.70
C GLN A 22 7.63 4.36 18.90
N ARG A 23 6.58 4.72 18.15
CA ARG A 23 5.95 6.05 18.16
C ARG A 23 4.42 5.96 18.32
N PRO A 24 3.91 5.49 19.47
CA PRO A 24 2.46 5.38 19.68
C PRO A 24 1.73 6.70 19.43
N GLY A 25 0.57 6.63 18.80
CA GLY A 25 -0.25 7.79 18.40
C GLY A 25 0.20 8.46 17.10
N THR A 26 1.41 8.20 16.61
CA THR A 26 1.90 8.72 15.33
C THR A 26 1.58 7.75 14.21
N GLU A 27 0.97 8.24 13.14
CA GLU A 27 0.77 7.45 11.94
C GLU A 27 2.07 7.38 11.12
N VAL A 28 2.44 6.17 10.71
CA VAL A 28 3.60 5.92 9.84
C VAL A 28 3.09 5.40 8.50
N GLY A 29 3.39 6.13 7.43
CA GLY A 29 3.02 5.76 6.07
C GLY A 29 4.05 4.87 5.38
N GLY A 30 3.63 4.26 4.27
CA GLY A 30 4.51 3.59 3.32
C GLY A 30 3.75 3.21 2.05
N SER A 31 4.49 2.67 1.08
CA SER A 31 3.95 2.28 -0.23
C SER A 31 4.54 0.96 -0.70
N CYS A 32 3.77 0.20 -1.47
CA CYS A 32 4.22 -1.06 -2.08
C CYS A 32 5.04 -0.78 -3.33
N ALA A 33 6.23 -1.36 -3.48
CA ALA A 33 7.07 -1.16 -4.68
C ALA A 33 6.69 -2.06 -5.87
N ILE A 34 5.58 -2.81 -5.80
CA ILE A 34 5.16 -3.77 -6.84
C ILE A 34 3.77 -3.44 -7.38
N CYS A 35 2.88 -2.95 -6.53
CA CYS A 35 1.49 -2.67 -6.89
C CYS A 35 1.07 -1.29 -6.37
N PRO A 36 0.03 -0.69 -6.97
CA PRO A 36 -0.45 0.64 -6.64
C PRO A 36 -1.21 0.65 -5.30
N VAL A 37 -0.46 0.46 -4.22
CA VAL A 37 -0.95 0.45 -2.85
C VAL A 37 -0.11 1.36 -1.99
N ASP A 38 -0.79 2.30 -1.34
CA ASP A 38 -0.27 3.02 -0.19
C ASP A 38 -0.89 2.48 1.07
N PHE A 39 -0.18 2.60 2.19
CA PHE A 39 -0.68 2.16 3.48
C PHE A 39 -0.23 3.09 4.60
N SER A 40 -0.91 2.98 5.74
CA SER A 40 -0.50 3.62 6.97
C SER A 40 -0.67 2.67 8.15
N VAL A 41 0.22 2.79 9.13
CA VAL A 41 0.18 2.05 10.38
C VAL A 41 0.14 3.05 11.53
N ASN A 42 -0.83 2.89 12.43
CA ASN A 42 -0.89 3.64 13.66
C ASN A 42 -0.99 2.67 14.83
N PHE A 43 -0.14 2.87 15.83
CA PHE A 43 -0.19 2.11 17.07
C PHE A 43 -0.83 2.94 18.17
N SER A 44 -1.83 2.36 18.83
CA SER A 44 -2.40 2.87 20.09
C SER A 44 -2.22 1.83 21.19
N PRO A 45 -2.26 2.22 22.48
CA PRO A 45 -2.11 1.27 23.59
C PRO A 45 -3.07 0.07 23.57
N LYS A 46 -4.25 0.21 22.94
CA LYS A 46 -5.29 -0.84 22.91
C LYS A 46 -5.36 -1.61 21.60
N ARG A 47 -4.85 -1.04 20.50
CA ARG A 47 -4.95 -1.63 19.16
C ARG A 47 -3.90 -1.07 18.22
N MET A 48 -3.53 -1.88 17.24
CA MET A 48 -2.86 -1.41 16.04
C MET A 48 -3.90 -1.25 14.92
N THR A 49 -3.80 -0.19 14.15
CA THR A 49 -4.61 0.04 12.94
C THR A 49 -3.69 0.11 11.74
N VAL A 50 -3.95 -0.75 10.76
CA VAL A 50 -3.31 -0.73 9.44
C VAL A 50 -4.40 -0.32 8.44
N ARG A 51 -4.16 0.74 7.68
CA ARG A 51 -5.01 1.16 6.56
C ARG A 51 -4.26 0.95 5.27
N ALA A 52 -4.93 0.47 4.23
CA ALA A 52 -4.38 0.35 2.90
C ALA A 52 -5.35 0.97 1.90
N TRP A 53 -4.81 1.73 0.96
CA TRP A 53 -5.51 2.29 -0.18
C TRP A 53 -5.01 1.55 -1.41
N HIS A 54 -5.93 0.96 -2.16
CA HIS A 54 -5.65 0.19 -3.36
C HIS A 54 -6.23 0.93 -4.55
N ASP A 55 -5.43 1.14 -5.59
CA ASP A 55 -5.91 1.57 -6.89
C ASP A 55 -5.92 0.37 -7.83
N PHE A 56 -7.12 -0.10 -8.20
CA PHE A 56 -7.25 -1.24 -9.11
C PHE A 56 -7.34 -0.82 -10.59
N GLY A 57 -7.00 0.44 -10.89
CA GLY A 57 -7.13 1.04 -12.21
C GLY A 57 -8.52 1.67 -12.43
N PRO A 58 -8.80 2.14 -13.65
CA PRO A 58 -10.11 2.69 -14.00
C PRO A 58 -11.23 1.66 -13.80
N GLU A 59 -12.51 2.08 -13.87
CA GLU A 59 -13.71 1.21 -13.80
C GLU A 59 -13.83 0.27 -15.02
N GLY A 60 -12.78 -0.51 -15.27
CA GLY A 60 -12.61 -1.41 -16.40
C GLY A 60 -12.67 -2.87 -15.98
N THR A 61 -12.05 -3.71 -16.80
CA THR A 61 -12.06 -5.16 -16.60
C THR A 61 -11.13 -5.58 -15.45
N PRO A 62 -11.47 -6.62 -14.68
CA PRO A 62 -10.55 -7.26 -13.73
C PRO A 62 -9.27 -7.85 -14.38
N LEU A 63 -9.18 -7.84 -15.71
CA LEU A 63 -7.97 -8.17 -16.46
C LEU A 63 -6.98 -7.00 -16.58
N ASP A 64 -7.34 -5.81 -16.10
CA ASP A 64 -6.43 -4.66 -16.06
C ASP A 64 -5.17 -4.99 -15.23
N PRO A 65 -3.96 -4.61 -15.69
CA PRO A 65 -2.74 -4.83 -14.93
C PRO A 65 -2.78 -4.33 -13.49
N ALA A 66 -3.40 -3.17 -13.22
CA ALA A 66 -3.56 -2.60 -11.89
C ALA A 66 -4.46 -3.47 -10.99
N TRP A 67 -5.38 -4.24 -11.57
CA TRP A 67 -6.15 -5.26 -10.85
C TRP A 67 -5.34 -6.56 -10.67
N MET A 68 -4.81 -7.08 -11.77
CA MET A 68 -4.16 -8.39 -11.85
C MET A 68 -2.90 -8.49 -10.99
N VAL A 69 -2.19 -7.39 -10.77
CA VAL A 69 -0.98 -7.33 -9.93
C VAL A 69 -1.24 -7.74 -8.48
N HIS A 70 -2.50 -7.70 -8.02
CA HIS A 70 -2.89 -8.14 -6.67
C HIS A 70 -3.17 -9.64 -6.55
N LEU A 71 -3.28 -10.36 -7.67
CA LEU A 71 -3.62 -11.78 -7.68
C LEU A 71 -2.35 -12.64 -7.65
N MET A 72 -2.16 -13.42 -6.58
CA MET A 72 -1.17 -14.50 -6.56
C MET A 72 -1.79 -15.80 -7.08
N GLY A 73 -1.25 -16.41 -8.14
CA GLY A 73 -1.69 -17.73 -8.61
C GLY A 73 -1.72 -17.87 -10.14
N PRO A 74 -2.31 -18.95 -10.68
CA PRO A 74 -2.27 -19.29 -12.12
C PRO A 74 -2.99 -18.31 -13.05
N LEU A 75 -3.87 -17.47 -12.49
CA LEU A 75 -4.50 -16.35 -13.19
C LEU A 75 -3.65 -15.09 -13.13
N GLY A 76 -2.88 -14.92 -12.05
CA GLY A 76 -1.76 -13.98 -12.03
C GLY A 76 -0.65 -14.48 -12.96
N SER A 77 0.17 -13.56 -13.43
CA SER A 77 1.27 -13.82 -14.36
C SER A 77 2.11 -15.03 -13.94
N ARG A 78 1.86 -16.19 -14.56
CA ARG A 78 2.55 -17.46 -14.25
C ARG A 78 4.05 -17.38 -14.51
N ASP A 79 4.48 -16.43 -15.35
CA ASP A 79 5.85 -16.33 -15.86
C ASP A 79 6.50 -14.95 -15.69
N ASN A 80 5.87 -13.96 -15.04
CA ASN A 80 6.50 -12.65 -14.85
C ASN A 80 5.95 -11.92 -13.62
N MET A 81 6.84 -11.37 -12.79
CA MET A 81 6.48 -10.41 -11.73
C MET A 81 5.81 -9.17 -12.36
N LEU A 82 4.49 -9.24 -12.60
CA LEU A 82 3.74 -8.06 -12.97
C LEU A 82 3.99 -7.01 -11.89
N THR A 83 4.48 -5.86 -12.32
CA THR A 83 4.77 -4.73 -11.46
C THR A 83 4.08 -3.54 -12.08
N VAL A 84 3.25 -2.87 -11.28
CA VAL A 84 2.56 -1.65 -11.66
C VAL A 84 3.03 -0.60 -10.68
N ASP A 85 3.97 0.22 -11.14
CA ASP A 85 4.57 1.27 -10.33
C ASP A 85 3.57 2.39 -10.06
N HIS A 86 3.71 2.99 -8.88
CA HIS A 86 3.01 4.22 -8.51
C HIS A 86 3.93 5.15 -7.72
N VAL A 87 3.60 6.44 -7.74
CA VAL A 87 4.26 7.44 -6.92
C VAL A 87 3.86 7.23 -5.45
N GLU A 88 4.83 7.21 -4.55
CA GLU A 88 4.56 7.04 -3.12
C GLU A 88 3.56 8.09 -2.62
N GLY A 89 2.48 7.62 -1.98
CA GLY A 89 1.43 8.49 -1.44
C GLY A 89 0.35 8.91 -2.44
N SER A 90 0.52 8.67 -3.74
CA SER A 90 -0.46 9.10 -4.75
C SER A 90 -1.80 8.39 -4.61
N VAL A 91 -1.80 7.10 -4.26
CA VAL A 91 -3.03 6.31 -4.11
C VAL A 91 -3.74 6.73 -2.83
N ARG A 92 -2.99 6.98 -1.76
CA ARG A 92 -3.54 7.56 -0.53
C ARG A 92 -4.13 8.95 -0.78
N GLU A 93 -3.48 9.79 -1.57
CA GLU A 93 -3.98 11.13 -1.91
C GLU A 93 -5.32 11.05 -2.65
N LEU A 94 -5.44 10.14 -3.63
CA LEU A 94 -6.65 9.93 -4.41
C LEU A 94 -7.87 9.54 -3.55
N TYR A 95 -7.66 8.73 -2.50
CA TYR A 95 -8.75 8.14 -1.72
C TYR A 95 -8.84 8.63 -0.26
N GLY A 96 -7.88 9.42 0.21
CA GLY A 96 -7.72 9.80 1.62
C GLY A 96 -8.64 10.94 2.08
N THR A 97 -9.18 11.72 1.16
CA THR A 97 -10.00 12.93 1.41
C THR A 97 -11.48 12.63 1.69
N ARG A 98 -11.94 11.38 1.59
CA ARG A 98 -13.38 11.02 1.71
C ARG A 98 -13.92 10.80 3.13
N LEU A 99 -13.20 11.18 4.20
CA LEU A 99 -13.63 10.92 5.59
C LEU A 99 -14.34 12.10 6.30
N TYR A 100 -14.78 13.14 5.59
CA TYR A 100 -15.53 14.26 6.17
C TYR A 100 -16.78 14.69 5.39
N GLU A 101 -17.32 13.81 4.54
CA GLU A 101 -18.65 14.00 3.93
C GLU A 101 -19.59 12.85 4.34
N THR A 102 -20.08 12.88 5.58
CA THR A 102 -21.40 12.36 6.02
C THR A 102 -21.68 12.85 7.44
#